data_AF-A0A930HNG9-F1
#
_entry.id   AF-A0A930HNG9-F1
#
_cell.length_a   1.000
_cell.length_b   1.000
_cell.length_c   1.000
_cell.angle_alpha   90.00
_cell.angle_beta   90.00
_cell.angle_gamma   90.00
#
_symmetry.space_group_name_H-M   'P 1'
#
loop_
_entity.id
_entity.type
_entity.pdbx_description
1 polymer ?
#
loop_
_entity_poly.entity_id
_entity_poly.type
_entity_poly.pdbx_seq_one_letter_code
_entity_poly.pdbx_strand_id
1 'polypeptide(L)'
;MKKHFTLRNRLVLLIISVCFIFTNAHADWKLIKQLDATYATFITKGGNILLSDFRIEKDGGIYISTDEGQTWTKTNAKDYNYNRFIEVDNHLFAFGYGAKIAYSSDEGKTWSEYSYADAVKNIISEENMPYTVCYAATYHNNKLYVADFCGGGIIYSEDFGKTWKNTDLSSLKYVAEEEDGSSVENTENIYQMVSYKGKLYAFGVYFIFRLDESTNKWNVISDKSNFMAVSTIFNNTLLLGRSVPNDDFNTPFILTLDSNEEWNSLPRPTGIMDNNIRAMSSDVNNIYIGLQKGGFYYTPNKGTNWYNISKGLPNMGNIGTLYLTPTQIFTNKDYVYVSIYEPQGDSKKSGLYRFDKSELPGSTAIEKTTATEDISIRISENTLYVSSNKNLAISVFNIDGTEMNITLVNGKADISTLKRGIYTYKLLCGNRTFRGKFVRK
;
A
#
# COMPACT_ATOMS: atom_id res chain seq x y z
N MET A 1 -31.13 16.49 42.12
CA MET A 1 -31.31 17.74 42.89
C MET A 1 -30.16 18.69 42.59
N LYS A 2 -30.51 19.91 42.15
CA LYS A 2 -29.81 21.22 42.17
C LYS A 2 -28.29 21.31 41.88
N LYS A 3 -27.98 22.04 40.81
CA LYS A 3 -26.73 22.79 40.58
C LYS A 3 -26.61 23.97 41.55
N HIS A 4 -25.39 24.33 41.95
CA HIS A 4 -24.97 25.74 42.09
C HIS A 4 -23.45 25.91 41.90
N PHE A 5 -23.11 27.00 41.21
CA PHE A 5 -21.80 27.54 40.87
C PHE A 5 -21.04 28.12 42.08
N THR A 6 -19.71 28.16 42.00
CA THR A 6 -18.91 29.35 42.34
C THR A 6 -17.60 29.39 41.55
N LEU A 7 -17.25 30.60 41.11
CA LEU A 7 -16.12 30.96 40.27
C LEU A 7 -14.90 31.35 41.12
N ARG A 8 -13.70 31.14 40.55
CA ARG A 8 -12.47 31.97 40.67
C ARG A 8 -11.39 31.50 41.66
N ASN A 9 -10.30 30.94 41.12
CA ASN A 9 -8.95 31.51 41.26
C ASN A 9 -7.95 30.93 40.24
N ARG A 10 -7.05 31.80 39.79
CA ARG A 10 -6.11 31.64 38.68
C ARG A 10 -4.97 30.68 39.03
N LEU A 11 -4.67 29.72 38.16
CA LEU A 11 -3.32 29.24 37.94
C LEU A 11 -3.10 29.03 36.44
N VAL A 12 -2.01 29.61 35.94
CA VAL A 12 -1.50 29.48 34.59
C VAL A 12 -1.06 28.03 34.38
N LEU A 13 -1.58 27.37 33.35
CA LEU A 13 -0.97 26.16 32.79
C LEU A 13 -1.06 26.23 31.27
N LEU A 14 0.13 26.44 30.70
CA LEU A 14 0.49 26.35 29.31
C LEU A 14 0.06 24.97 28.78
N ILE A 15 -0.96 24.90 27.92
CA ILE A 15 -1.24 23.69 27.13
C ILE A 15 -0.87 23.99 25.68
N ILE A 16 0.24 23.36 25.29
CA ILE A 16 0.82 23.25 23.96
C ILE A 16 -0.30 22.87 22.99
N SER A 17 -0.70 23.81 22.13
CA SER A 17 -1.38 23.46 20.89
C SER A 17 -0.35 22.72 20.02
N VAL A 18 -0.41 21.39 20.01
CA VAL A 18 0.31 20.59 19.03
C VAL A 18 -0.33 20.90 17.67
N CYS A 19 0.21 21.90 16.98
CA CYS A 19 -0.11 22.14 15.58
C CYS A 19 0.41 20.93 14.79
N PHE A 20 -0.50 20.07 14.34
CA PHE A 20 -0.19 18.99 13.42
C PHE A 20 0.23 19.60 12.08
N ILE A 21 1.53 19.65 11.80
CA ILE A 21 2.05 20.09 10.51
C ILE A 21 2.08 18.87 9.60
N PHE A 22 1.10 18.76 8.70
CA PHE A 22 1.21 17.87 7.56
C PHE A 22 2.37 18.35 6.66
N THR A 23 3.35 17.48 6.41
CA THR A 23 4.29 17.70 5.33
C THR A 23 3.65 17.14 4.07
N ASN A 24 2.99 18.02 3.31
CA ASN A 24 2.50 17.66 1.98
C ASN A 24 3.71 17.52 1.07
N ALA A 25 3.91 16.33 0.53
CA ALA A 25 4.73 16.14 -0.66
C ALA A 25 3.85 16.46 -1.88
N HIS A 26 4.45 17.00 -2.93
CA HIS A 26 3.74 17.23 -4.17
C HIS A 26 3.72 15.91 -4.94
N ALA A 27 2.69 15.10 -4.77
CA ALA A 27 2.33 14.08 -5.76
C ALA A 27 1.09 14.60 -6.49
N ASP A 28 1.12 14.65 -7.81
CA ASP A 28 0.00 15.03 -8.67
C ASP A 28 -0.52 13.77 -9.37
N TRP A 29 -1.34 13.00 -8.64
CA TRP A 29 -1.90 11.77 -9.20
C TRP A 29 -2.78 12.05 -10.42
N LYS A 30 -2.50 11.33 -11.50
CA LYS A 30 -3.23 11.39 -12.77
C LYS A 30 -3.94 10.07 -13.00
N LEU A 31 -5.24 10.13 -13.28
CA LEU A 31 -6.02 9.00 -13.77
C LEU A 31 -5.54 8.66 -15.18
N ILE A 32 -5.00 7.45 -15.37
CA ILE A 32 -4.52 6.97 -16.68
C ILE A 32 -5.45 5.94 -17.31
N LYS A 33 -6.28 5.27 -16.50
CA LYS A 33 -7.34 4.40 -17.00
C LYS A 33 -8.51 4.40 -16.04
N GLN A 34 -9.66 4.89 -16.50
CA GLN A 34 -10.91 4.72 -15.78
C GLN A 34 -11.51 3.35 -16.10
N LEU A 35 -11.95 2.64 -15.07
CA LEU A 35 -12.84 1.47 -15.17
C LEU A 35 -13.97 1.67 -14.16
N ASP A 36 -15.16 1.14 -14.42
CA ASP A 36 -16.26 1.22 -13.46
C ASP A 36 -15.85 0.62 -12.10
N ALA A 37 -15.11 -0.50 -12.10
CA ALA A 37 -14.75 -1.21 -10.87
C ALA A 37 -13.38 -1.89 -10.99
N THR A 38 -12.28 -1.12 -11.01
CA THR A 38 -10.90 -1.66 -11.05
C THR A 38 -10.62 -2.46 -9.80
N TYR A 39 -10.37 -3.77 -9.94
CA TYR A 39 -10.24 -4.66 -8.79
C TYR A 39 -8.79 -5.03 -8.50
N ALA A 40 -8.14 -5.69 -9.46
CA ALA A 40 -6.72 -5.99 -9.38
C ALA A 40 -5.94 -5.37 -10.54
N THR A 41 -4.66 -5.19 -10.30
CA THR A 41 -3.67 -4.54 -11.13
C THR A 41 -2.35 -5.25 -10.95
N PHE A 42 -1.52 -5.21 -11.99
CA PHE A 42 -0.18 -5.76 -11.96
C PHE A 42 0.71 -5.05 -12.98
N ILE A 43 2.00 -4.95 -12.68
CA ILE A 43 3.00 -4.54 -13.67
C ILE A 43 3.97 -5.71 -13.82
N THR A 44 3.99 -6.28 -15.02
CA THR A 44 4.90 -7.39 -15.36
C THR A 44 6.36 -6.95 -15.31
N LYS A 45 7.29 -7.89 -15.23
CA LYS A 45 8.74 -7.59 -15.36
C LYS A 45 9.08 -6.84 -16.65
N GLY A 46 8.37 -7.14 -17.74
CA GLY A 46 8.50 -6.45 -19.03
C GLY A 46 7.89 -5.04 -19.07
N GLY A 47 7.16 -4.62 -18.03
CA GLY A 47 6.55 -3.30 -17.92
C GLY A 47 5.11 -3.20 -18.43
N ASN A 48 4.53 -4.29 -18.95
CA ASN A 48 3.11 -4.32 -19.31
C ASN A 48 2.27 -4.13 -18.05
N ILE A 49 1.26 -3.26 -18.14
CA ILE A 49 0.32 -2.98 -17.05
C ILE A 49 -0.96 -3.77 -17.32
N LEU A 50 -1.39 -4.54 -16.33
CA LEU A 50 -2.59 -5.35 -16.38
C LEU A 50 -3.61 -4.80 -15.40
N LEU A 51 -4.87 -4.78 -15.82
CA LEU A 51 -6.01 -4.42 -15.00
C LEU A 51 -7.09 -5.48 -15.12
N SER A 52 -7.81 -5.70 -14.03
CA SER A 52 -9.04 -6.48 -14.00
C SER A 52 -10.15 -5.63 -13.40
N ASP A 53 -11.37 -5.92 -13.80
CA ASP A 53 -12.56 -5.34 -13.23
C ASP A 53 -13.35 -6.36 -12.38
N PHE A 54 -14.18 -5.84 -11.48
CA PHE A 54 -15.10 -6.62 -10.65
C PHE A 54 -16.53 -6.21 -10.94
N ARG A 55 -17.24 -6.94 -11.81
CA ARG A 55 -18.60 -6.62 -12.22
C ARG A 55 -19.41 -7.90 -12.42
N ILE A 56 -20.39 -8.11 -11.55
CA ILE A 56 -21.22 -9.33 -11.55
C ILE A 56 -22.09 -9.44 -12.83
N GLU A 57 -22.39 -8.33 -13.52
CA GLU A 57 -23.36 -8.29 -14.63
C GLU A 57 -22.88 -7.53 -15.89
N LYS A 58 -21.57 -7.37 -16.15
CA LYS A 58 -21.05 -6.66 -17.34
C LYS A 58 -19.88 -7.39 -18.01
N ASP A 59 -19.56 -7.00 -19.25
CA ASP A 59 -18.40 -7.50 -20.02
C ASP A 59 -17.04 -7.15 -19.36
N GLY A 60 -16.59 -7.88 -18.34
CA GLY A 60 -15.27 -7.70 -17.71
C GLY A 60 -14.15 -8.57 -18.27
N GLY A 61 -13.08 -8.75 -17.49
CA GLY A 61 -11.90 -9.55 -17.84
C GLY A 61 -10.57 -8.83 -17.58
N ILE A 62 -9.54 -9.17 -18.35
CA ILE A 62 -8.20 -8.58 -18.21
C ILE A 62 -7.93 -7.59 -19.34
N TYR A 63 -7.52 -6.38 -18.98
CA TYR A 63 -7.05 -5.32 -19.88
C TYR A 63 -5.55 -5.18 -19.75
N ILE A 64 -4.86 -4.96 -20.87
CA ILE A 64 -3.41 -4.77 -20.94
C ILE A 64 -3.06 -3.43 -21.58
N SER A 65 -2.04 -2.77 -21.05
CA SER A 65 -1.30 -1.70 -21.71
C SER A 65 0.17 -2.10 -21.86
N THR A 66 0.72 -1.91 -23.05
CA THR A 66 2.13 -2.19 -23.39
C THR A 66 2.91 -0.90 -23.67
N ASP A 67 2.34 0.26 -23.36
CA ASP A 67 2.85 1.60 -23.67
C ASP A 67 2.74 2.55 -22.46
N GLU A 68 2.97 2.00 -21.26
CA GLU A 68 2.95 2.70 -19.98
C GLU A 68 1.61 3.38 -19.65
N GLY A 69 0.51 2.73 -20.01
CA GLY A 69 -0.85 3.15 -19.70
C GLY A 69 -1.45 4.17 -20.68
N GLN A 70 -0.80 4.44 -21.82
CA GLN A 70 -1.32 5.36 -22.84
C GLN A 70 -2.50 4.76 -23.60
N THR A 71 -2.39 3.50 -24.03
CA THR A 71 -3.45 2.75 -24.69
C THR A 71 -3.71 1.42 -23.98
N TRP A 72 -4.94 0.92 -24.13
CA TRP A 72 -5.43 -0.26 -23.43
C TRP A 72 -6.20 -1.17 -24.37
N THR A 73 -5.89 -2.47 -24.31
CA THR A 73 -6.59 -3.51 -25.08
C THR A 73 -7.21 -4.51 -24.12
N LYS A 74 -8.48 -4.87 -24.35
CA LYS A 74 -9.11 -6.00 -23.64
C LYS A 74 -8.54 -7.30 -24.22
N THR A 75 -8.04 -8.19 -23.37
CA THR A 75 -7.44 -9.47 -23.77
C THR A 75 -8.50 -10.54 -24.05
N ASN A 76 -8.06 -11.75 -24.39
CA ASN A 76 -8.93 -12.91 -24.57
C ASN A 76 -9.32 -13.60 -23.24
N ALA A 77 -8.87 -13.11 -22.08
CA ALA A 77 -9.27 -13.66 -20.80
C ALA A 77 -10.78 -13.51 -20.62
N LYS A 78 -11.45 -14.61 -20.25
CA LYS A 78 -12.86 -14.58 -19.86
C LYS A 78 -13.04 -13.78 -18.58
N ASP A 79 -14.24 -13.28 -18.33
CA ASP A 79 -14.51 -12.58 -17.10
C ASP A 79 -14.77 -13.56 -15.94
N TYR A 80 -13.86 -13.56 -14.97
CA TYR A 80 -14.02 -14.28 -13.71
C TYR A 80 -13.72 -13.37 -12.51
N ASN A 81 -13.90 -12.04 -12.64
CA ASN A 81 -13.72 -11.10 -11.52
C ASN A 81 -12.35 -11.24 -10.83
N TYR A 82 -11.27 -11.18 -11.60
CA TYR A 82 -9.92 -11.49 -11.11
C TYR A 82 -9.50 -10.52 -10.01
N ASN A 83 -9.07 -11.04 -8.86
CA ASN A 83 -8.79 -10.25 -7.65
C ASN A 83 -7.30 -10.17 -7.32
N ARG A 84 -6.46 -10.97 -8.00
CA ARG A 84 -5.02 -10.99 -7.77
C ARG A 84 -4.29 -11.49 -9.02
N PHE A 85 -3.13 -10.89 -9.25
CA PHE A 85 -2.14 -11.38 -10.20
C PHE A 85 -0.87 -11.81 -9.47
N ILE A 86 -0.16 -12.79 -10.02
CA ILE A 86 1.22 -13.13 -9.64
C ILE A 86 2.02 -13.45 -10.90
N GLU A 87 3.31 -13.13 -10.89
CA GLU A 87 4.26 -13.49 -11.95
C GLU A 87 5.40 -14.32 -11.35
N VAL A 88 5.64 -15.48 -11.95
CA VAL A 88 6.69 -16.43 -11.55
C VAL A 88 7.46 -16.80 -12.81
N ASP A 89 8.74 -16.48 -12.86
CA ASP A 89 9.53 -16.58 -14.09
C ASP A 89 8.83 -15.87 -15.27
N ASN A 90 8.41 -16.62 -16.29
CA ASN A 90 7.64 -16.14 -17.45
C ASN A 90 6.16 -16.59 -17.40
N HIS A 91 5.68 -17.03 -16.24
CA HIS A 91 4.32 -17.51 -16.02
C HIS A 91 3.56 -16.45 -15.23
N LEU A 92 2.43 -16.04 -15.77
CA LEU A 92 1.57 -15.05 -15.15
C LEU A 92 0.21 -15.69 -14.87
N PHE A 93 -0.31 -15.47 -13.66
CA PHE A 93 -1.60 -16.00 -13.23
C PHE A 93 -2.49 -14.87 -12.73
N ALA A 94 -3.77 -14.92 -13.10
CA ALA A 94 -4.82 -14.11 -12.51
C ALA A 94 -5.85 -15.04 -11.86
N PHE A 95 -6.11 -14.87 -10.58
CA PHE A 95 -7.05 -15.71 -9.82
C PHE A 95 -8.41 -15.03 -9.78
N GLY A 96 -9.46 -15.78 -10.09
CA GLY A 96 -10.84 -15.30 -10.15
C GLY A 96 -11.82 -16.22 -9.43
N TYR A 97 -13.09 -15.85 -9.51
CA TYR A 97 -14.22 -16.56 -8.94
C TYR A 97 -14.36 -17.94 -9.56
N GLY A 98 -15.01 -18.87 -8.86
CA GLY A 98 -15.27 -20.18 -9.43
C GLY A 98 -14.06 -21.11 -9.45
N ALA A 99 -13.06 -20.84 -8.60
CA ALA A 99 -11.75 -21.48 -8.65
C ALA A 99 -11.07 -21.35 -10.04
N LYS A 100 -11.34 -20.27 -10.78
CA LYS A 100 -10.82 -20.04 -12.13
C LYS A 100 -9.51 -19.29 -12.09
N ILE A 101 -8.62 -19.64 -13.02
CA ILE A 101 -7.28 -19.04 -13.14
C ILE A 101 -7.05 -18.71 -14.61
N ALA A 102 -6.79 -17.44 -14.92
CA ALA A 102 -6.20 -17.08 -16.21
C ALA A 102 -4.70 -17.32 -16.12
N TYR A 103 -4.14 -18.04 -17.08
CA TYR A 103 -2.70 -18.30 -17.20
C TYR A 103 -2.16 -17.68 -18.50
N SER A 104 -1.05 -16.95 -18.42
CA SER A 104 -0.34 -16.40 -19.57
C SER A 104 1.14 -16.78 -19.52
N SER A 105 1.73 -16.98 -20.70
CA SER A 105 3.16 -17.23 -20.92
C SER A 105 3.82 -16.19 -21.83
N ASP A 106 3.09 -15.12 -22.17
CA ASP A 106 3.47 -14.08 -23.13
C ASP A 106 3.30 -12.67 -22.54
N GLU A 107 3.58 -12.53 -21.24
CA GLU A 107 3.50 -11.27 -20.47
C GLU A 107 2.10 -10.64 -20.45
N GLY A 108 1.06 -11.49 -20.40
CA GLY A 108 -0.34 -11.08 -20.25
C GLY A 108 -1.03 -10.68 -21.55
N LYS A 109 -0.41 -10.92 -22.72
CA LYS A 109 -1.01 -10.62 -24.02
C LYS A 109 -2.13 -11.60 -24.37
N THR A 110 -1.91 -12.88 -24.11
CA THR A 110 -2.91 -13.94 -24.29
C THR A 110 -3.02 -14.83 -23.05
N TRP A 111 -4.21 -15.38 -22.85
CA TRP A 111 -4.57 -16.12 -21.65
C TRP A 111 -5.24 -17.46 -21.99
N SER A 112 -4.86 -18.50 -21.24
CA SER A 112 -5.52 -19.81 -21.18
C SER A 112 -6.24 -19.96 -19.83
N GLU A 113 -7.24 -20.84 -19.75
CA GLU A 113 -8.00 -21.07 -18.52
C GLU A 113 -7.49 -22.34 -17.81
N TYR A 114 -7.07 -22.18 -16.56
CA TYR A 114 -6.83 -23.27 -15.60
C TYR A 114 -7.84 -23.18 -14.44
N SER A 115 -7.84 -24.19 -13.58
CA SER A 115 -8.68 -24.20 -12.38
C SER A 115 -8.08 -25.06 -11.28
N TYR A 116 -8.39 -24.71 -10.03
CA TYR A 116 -8.08 -25.52 -8.87
C TYR A 116 -9.31 -26.27 -8.30
N ALA A 117 -10.48 -26.19 -8.97
CA ALA A 117 -11.75 -26.73 -8.48
C ALA A 117 -11.66 -28.22 -8.10
N ASP A 118 -10.92 -29.02 -8.86
CA ASP A 118 -10.76 -30.46 -8.60
C ASP A 118 -10.12 -30.77 -7.23
N ALA A 119 -9.26 -29.88 -6.72
CA ALA A 119 -8.62 -30.06 -5.41
C ALA A 119 -9.54 -29.71 -4.22
N VAL A 120 -10.66 -29.03 -4.48
CA VAL A 120 -11.59 -28.53 -3.46
C VAL A 120 -13.02 -29.04 -3.62
N LYS A 121 -13.33 -29.81 -4.68
CA LYS A 121 -14.69 -30.31 -4.99
C LYS A 121 -15.34 -31.21 -3.93
N ASN A 122 -14.54 -31.82 -3.06
CA ASN A 122 -15.06 -32.63 -1.94
C ASN A 122 -15.37 -31.80 -0.69
N ILE A 123 -15.00 -30.51 -0.70
CA ILE A 123 -15.18 -29.56 0.40
C ILE A 123 -16.25 -28.54 0.02
N ILE A 124 -16.20 -28.05 -1.23
CA ILE A 124 -17.10 -27.04 -1.77
C ILE A 124 -18.12 -27.74 -2.67
N SER A 125 -19.41 -27.57 -2.38
CA SER A 125 -20.49 -28.10 -3.22
C SER A 125 -20.48 -27.48 -4.62
N GLU A 126 -21.06 -28.19 -5.59
CA GLU A 126 -21.20 -27.67 -6.96
C GLU A 126 -21.98 -26.34 -7.01
N GLU A 127 -22.96 -26.16 -6.13
CA GLU A 127 -23.73 -24.92 -6.00
C GLU A 127 -22.87 -23.75 -5.51
N ASN A 128 -21.93 -24.01 -4.58
CA ASN A 128 -21.07 -22.99 -4.00
C ASN A 128 -19.80 -22.73 -4.83
N MET A 129 -19.41 -23.67 -5.71
CA MET A 129 -18.18 -23.56 -6.51
C MET A 129 -18.09 -22.24 -7.28
N PRO A 130 -19.13 -21.74 -7.98
CA PRO A 130 -19.04 -20.46 -8.71
C PRO A 130 -18.72 -19.24 -7.84
N TYR A 131 -18.95 -19.32 -6.53
CA TYR A 131 -18.78 -18.22 -5.58
C TYR A 131 -17.47 -18.28 -4.80
N THR A 132 -16.70 -19.38 -4.89
CA THR A 132 -15.41 -19.43 -4.20
C THR A 132 -14.40 -18.49 -4.83
N VAL A 133 -13.50 -17.97 -4.00
CA VAL A 133 -12.49 -16.98 -4.35
C VAL A 133 -11.13 -17.35 -3.76
N CYS A 134 -10.07 -16.79 -4.33
CA CYS A 134 -8.71 -16.97 -3.88
C CYS A 134 -8.10 -15.61 -3.51
N TYR A 135 -8.02 -15.25 -2.23
CA TYR A 135 -7.41 -13.97 -1.82
C TYR A 135 -5.90 -14.02 -1.62
N ALA A 136 -5.31 -15.20 -1.39
CA ALA A 136 -3.87 -15.35 -1.24
C ALA A 136 -3.29 -16.30 -2.28
N ALA A 137 -2.22 -15.86 -2.94
CA ALA A 137 -1.41 -16.68 -3.82
C ALA A 137 0.06 -16.28 -3.69
N THR A 138 0.97 -17.24 -3.71
CA THR A 138 2.40 -16.97 -3.68
C THR A 138 3.20 -18.13 -4.27
N TYR A 139 4.44 -17.86 -4.70
CA TYR A 139 5.36 -18.89 -5.14
C TYR A 139 6.45 -19.10 -4.10
N HIS A 140 6.69 -20.35 -3.74
CA HIS A 140 7.64 -20.73 -2.72
C HIS A 140 8.21 -22.10 -3.01
N ASN A 141 9.55 -22.23 -3.01
CA ASN A 141 10.26 -23.51 -3.17
C ASN A 141 9.72 -24.38 -4.32
N ASN A 142 9.65 -23.79 -5.52
CA ASN A 142 9.16 -24.42 -6.75
C ASN A 142 7.67 -24.80 -6.78
N LYS A 143 6.88 -24.28 -5.84
CA LYS A 143 5.43 -24.53 -5.74
C LYS A 143 4.65 -23.23 -5.78
N LEU A 144 3.58 -23.23 -6.57
CA LEU A 144 2.56 -22.20 -6.54
C LEU A 144 1.52 -22.56 -5.48
N TYR A 145 1.41 -21.75 -4.42
CA TYR A 145 0.39 -21.91 -3.38
C TYR A 145 -0.76 -20.93 -3.60
N VAL A 146 -1.98 -21.39 -3.35
CA VAL A 146 -3.20 -20.57 -3.31
C VAL A 146 -4.05 -20.93 -2.11
N ALA A 147 -4.83 -19.98 -1.60
CA ALA A 147 -5.75 -20.22 -0.51
C ALA A 147 -7.19 -19.96 -0.93
N ASP A 148 -8.01 -20.99 -0.84
CA ASP A 148 -9.45 -20.95 -1.08
C ASP A 148 -10.19 -20.37 0.13
N PHE A 149 -11.28 -19.62 -0.13
CA PHE A 149 -12.07 -18.92 0.90
C PHE A 149 -13.40 -19.56 1.27
N CYS A 150 -13.73 -20.72 0.69
CA CYS A 150 -14.94 -21.47 1.00
C CYS A 150 -14.60 -22.78 1.74
N GLY A 151 -13.53 -22.76 2.53
CA GLY A 151 -13.09 -23.88 3.36
C GLY A 151 -12.11 -24.84 2.69
N GLY A 152 -11.71 -24.61 1.43
CA GLY A 152 -10.72 -25.45 0.75
C GLY A 152 -9.31 -25.38 1.34
N GLY A 153 -9.03 -24.38 2.18
CA GLY A 153 -7.74 -24.18 2.83
C GLY A 153 -6.64 -23.77 1.84
N ILE A 154 -5.39 -24.11 2.16
CA ILE A 154 -4.26 -23.82 1.29
C ILE A 154 -3.91 -25.05 0.44
N ILE A 155 -3.82 -24.87 -0.87
CA ILE A 155 -3.46 -25.89 -1.86
C ILE A 155 -2.26 -25.41 -2.66
N TYR A 156 -1.55 -26.33 -3.32
CA TYR A 156 -0.36 -26.02 -4.09
C TYR A 156 -0.29 -26.78 -5.41
N SER A 157 0.46 -26.22 -6.35
CA SER A 157 0.78 -26.79 -7.65
C SER A 157 2.29 -26.86 -7.84
N GLU A 158 2.77 -27.96 -8.41
CA GLU A 158 4.17 -28.20 -8.79
C GLU A 158 4.40 -28.04 -10.31
N ASP A 159 3.33 -27.76 -11.07
CA ASP A 159 3.30 -27.72 -12.53
C ASP A 159 2.66 -26.43 -13.05
N PHE A 160 2.88 -25.33 -12.32
CA PHE A 160 2.44 -23.98 -12.70
C PHE A 160 0.92 -23.91 -12.93
N GLY A 161 0.15 -24.43 -11.97
CA GLY A 161 -1.29 -24.30 -11.86
C GLY A 161 -2.11 -25.28 -12.71
N LYS A 162 -1.46 -26.26 -13.37
CA LYS A 162 -2.17 -27.28 -14.18
C LYS A 162 -2.85 -28.33 -13.30
N THR A 163 -2.17 -28.77 -12.25
CA THR A 163 -2.72 -29.69 -11.24
C THR A 163 -2.43 -29.17 -9.84
N TRP A 164 -3.29 -29.56 -8.90
CA TRP A 164 -3.30 -29.04 -7.53
C TRP A 164 -3.37 -30.17 -6.50
N LYS A 165 -2.68 -29.96 -5.39
CA LYS A 165 -2.60 -30.86 -4.23
C LYS A 165 -2.91 -30.08 -2.96
N ASN A 166 -3.52 -30.73 -1.99
CA ASN A 166 -3.84 -30.09 -0.72
C ASN A 166 -2.62 -30.05 0.22
N THR A 167 -2.52 -28.98 1.00
CA THR A 167 -1.78 -29.04 2.27
C THR A 167 -2.65 -29.70 3.35
N ASP A 168 -2.11 -29.92 4.54
CA ASP A 168 -2.89 -30.44 5.66
C ASP A 168 -4.00 -29.45 6.06
N LEU A 169 -5.23 -29.74 5.64
CA LEU A 169 -6.40 -28.89 5.93
C LEU A 169 -6.68 -28.80 7.43
N SER A 170 -6.45 -29.87 8.19
CA SER A 170 -6.75 -29.92 9.62
C SER A 170 -5.94 -28.89 10.43
N SER A 171 -4.72 -28.59 9.96
CA SER A 171 -3.84 -27.59 10.56
C SER A 171 -4.32 -26.14 10.41
N LEU A 172 -5.33 -25.91 9.56
CA LEU A 172 -5.96 -24.59 9.33
C LEU A 172 -7.33 -24.47 10.04
N LYS A 173 -7.78 -25.53 10.73
CA LYS A 173 -9.07 -25.53 11.41
C LYS A 173 -8.98 -24.91 12.79
N TYR A 174 -10.06 -24.26 13.21
CA TYR A 174 -10.24 -23.73 14.55
C TYR A 174 -11.69 -23.88 14.99
N VAL A 175 -11.93 -23.85 16.30
CA VAL A 175 -13.28 -23.92 16.87
C VAL A 175 -13.67 -22.53 17.36
N ALA A 176 -14.80 -22.03 16.88
CA ALA A 176 -15.43 -20.82 17.39
C ALA A 176 -16.61 -21.19 18.29
N GLU A 177 -16.82 -20.44 19.36
CA GLU A 177 -18.01 -20.54 20.21
C GLU A 177 -19.05 -19.52 19.71
N GLU A 178 -20.27 -20.00 19.51
CA GLU A 178 -21.42 -19.18 19.10
C GLU A 178 -22.09 -18.53 20.32
N GLU A 179 -22.95 -17.52 20.09
CA GLU A 179 -23.64 -16.80 21.19
C GLU A 179 -24.50 -17.70 22.09
N ASP A 180 -24.95 -18.85 21.57
CA ASP A 180 -25.75 -19.83 22.31
C ASP A 180 -24.90 -20.87 23.07
N GLY A 181 -23.56 -20.73 23.04
CA GLY A 181 -22.60 -21.64 23.66
C GLY A 181 -22.32 -22.92 22.86
N SER A 182 -22.89 -23.06 21.66
CA SER A 182 -22.50 -24.12 20.73
C SER A 182 -21.13 -23.85 20.12
N SER A 183 -20.50 -24.87 19.56
CA SER A 183 -19.18 -24.77 18.95
C SER A 183 -19.24 -25.14 17.48
N VAL A 184 -18.65 -24.30 16.63
CA VAL A 184 -18.55 -24.53 15.19
C VAL A 184 -17.09 -24.65 14.79
N GLU A 185 -16.74 -25.75 14.12
CA GLU A 185 -15.44 -25.92 13.50
C GLU A 185 -15.40 -25.16 12.18
N ASN A 186 -14.45 -24.24 12.06
CA ASN A 186 -14.24 -23.40 10.90
C ASN A 186 -12.86 -23.68 10.29
N THR A 187 -12.70 -23.36 9.01
CA THR A 187 -11.38 -23.30 8.36
C THR A 187 -10.98 -21.83 8.23
N GLU A 188 -9.76 -21.52 8.60
CA GLU A 188 -9.24 -20.15 8.56
C GLU A 188 -9.16 -19.61 7.12
N ASN A 189 -9.55 -18.35 6.96
CA ASN A 189 -9.59 -17.65 5.68
C ASN A 189 -8.31 -16.83 5.49
N ILE A 190 -7.49 -17.21 4.52
CA ILE A 190 -6.11 -16.71 4.36
C ILE A 190 -6.04 -15.54 3.39
N TYR A 191 -5.97 -14.31 3.90
CA TYR A 191 -5.95 -13.09 3.09
C TYR A 191 -4.61 -12.85 2.37
N GLN A 192 -3.52 -13.40 2.90
CA GLN A 192 -2.20 -13.21 2.32
C GLN A 192 -1.28 -14.40 2.61
N MET A 193 -0.37 -14.68 1.67
CA MET A 193 0.76 -15.56 1.88
C MET A 193 2.04 -14.87 1.42
N VAL A 194 3.12 -15.04 2.18
CA VAL A 194 4.42 -14.43 1.89
C VAL A 194 5.53 -15.45 2.04
N SER A 195 6.27 -15.67 0.95
CA SER A 195 7.57 -16.33 0.98
C SER A 195 8.62 -15.33 1.47
N TYR A 196 9.19 -15.57 2.64
CA TYR A 196 10.17 -14.69 3.25
C TYR A 196 11.28 -15.50 3.92
N LYS A 197 12.52 -15.24 3.53
CA LYS A 197 13.72 -15.88 4.09
C LYS A 197 13.67 -17.42 4.10
N GLY A 198 13.18 -17.99 3.00
CA GLY A 198 13.09 -19.44 2.83
C GLY A 198 11.98 -20.10 3.64
N LYS A 199 11.06 -19.32 4.21
CA LYS A 199 9.88 -19.80 4.93
C LYS A 199 8.62 -19.24 4.28
N LEU A 200 7.54 -20.02 4.33
CA LEU A 200 6.23 -19.61 3.85
C LEU A 200 5.31 -19.29 5.03
N TYR A 201 4.83 -18.05 5.07
CA TYR A 201 3.87 -17.57 6.05
C TYR A 201 2.50 -17.39 5.41
N ALA A 202 1.45 -17.72 6.15
CA ALA A 202 0.06 -17.49 5.78
C ALA A 202 -0.63 -16.64 6.85
N PHE A 203 -1.39 -15.64 6.42
CA PHE A 203 -2.01 -14.64 7.27
C PHE A 203 -3.53 -14.72 7.12
N GLY A 204 -4.17 -15.29 8.14
CA GLY A 204 -5.61 -15.51 8.23
C GLY A 204 -6.38 -14.31 8.76
N VAL A 205 -7.67 -14.52 9.04
CA VAL A 205 -8.48 -13.57 9.82
C VAL A 205 -7.90 -13.45 11.22
N TYR A 206 -7.69 -14.58 11.90
CA TYR A 206 -7.25 -14.64 13.29
C TYR A 206 -5.78 -15.03 13.38
N PHE A 207 -5.41 -16.12 12.71
CA PHE A 207 -4.10 -16.76 12.90
C PHE A 207 -3.06 -16.35 11.86
N ILE A 208 -1.80 -16.35 12.29
CA ILE A 208 -0.62 -16.36 11.43
C ILE A 208 -0.04 -17.77 11.50
N PHE A 209 0.21 -18.36 10.34
CA PHE A 209 0.80 -19.69 10.21
C PHE A 209 2.16 -19.64 9.54
N ARG A 210 2.94 -20.69 9.78
CA ARG A 210 4.14 -21.03 9.02
C ARG A 210 4.04 -22.47 8.53
N LEU A 211 4.31 -22.70 7.24
CA LEU A 211 4.38 -24.04 6.67
C LEU A 211 5.59 -24.80 7.23
N ASP A 212 5.38 -26.02 7.71
CA ASP A 212 6.41 -27.05 7.82
C ASP A 212 6.37 -27.91 6.57
N GLU A 213 7.34 -27.70 5.69
CA GLU A 213 7.42 -28.39 4.40
C GLU A 213 7.71 -29.90 4.53
N SER A 214 8.28 -30.34 5.66
CA SER A 214 8.61 -31.76 5.88
C SER A 214 7.36 -32.59 6.17
N THR A 215 6.36 -31.98 6.80
CA THR A 215 5.10 -32.63 7.16
C THR A 215 3.92 -32.12 6.33
N ASN A 216 4.11 -31.06 5.54
CA ASN A 216 3.08 -30.36 4.77
C ASN A 216 1.95 -29.79 5.64
N LYS A 217 2.29 -29.40 6.89
CA LYS A 217 1.37 -28.86 7.90
C LYS A 217 1.61 -27.39 8.19
N TRP A 218 0.57 -26.65 8.55
CA TRP A 218 0.64 -25.26 8.97
C TRP A 218 0.73 -25.16 10.49
N ASN A 219 1.80 -24.54 11.00
CA ASN A 219 1.96 -24.29 12.42
C ASN A 219 1.48 -22.88 12.75
N VAL A 220 0.57 -22.74 13.70
CA VAL A 220 0.19 -21.43 14.24
C VAL A 220 1.41 -20.81 14.94
N ILE A 221 1.81 -19.62 14.51
CA ILE A 221 2.88 -18.85 15.14
C ILE A 221 2.33 -17.67 15.95
N SER A 222 1.10 -17.21 15.65
CA SER A 222 0.41 -16.16 16.40
C SER A 222 -1.09 -16.18 16.11
N ASP A 223 -1.90 -15.72 17.05
CA ASP A 223 -3.35 -15.47 16.94
C ASP A 223 -3.66 -13.97 16.72
N LYS A 224 -2.65 -13.17 16.36
CA LYS A 224 -2.75 -11.70 16.23
C LYS A 224 -2.68 -11.23 14.78
N SER A 225 -3.09 -12.05 13.82
CA SER A 225 -3.17 -11.64 12.40
C SER A 225 -4.08 -10.43 12.27
N ASN A 226 -5.36 -10.60 12.58
CA ASN A 226 -6.40 -9.58 12.46
C ASN A 226 -6.43 -8.96 11.07
N PHE A 227 -6.74 -9.77 10.05
CA PHE A 227 -6.82 -9.37 8.64
C PHE A 227 -5.51 -8.75 8.11
N MET A 228 -4.37 -9.39 8.39
CA MET A 228 -3.05 -8.95 7.90
C MET A 228 -2.88 -9.25 6.40
N ALA A 229 -3.53 -8.44 5.56
CA ALA A 229 -3.80 -8.75 4.16
C ALA A 229 -2.83 -8.10 3.16
N VAL A 230 -1.97 -7.18 3.61
CA VAL A 230 -0.99 -6.48 2.75
C VAL A 230 0.41 -6.56 3.32
N SER A 231 1.41 -6.57 2.43
CA SER A 231 2.80 -6.64 2.81
C SER A 231 3.72 -6.02 1.76
N THR A 232 4.94 -5.72 2.19
CA THR A 232 6.07 -5.47 1.30
C THR A 232 7.36 -5.87 2.01
N ILE A 233 8.45 -6.02 1.26
CA ILE A 233 9.79 -6.23 1.85
C ILE A 233 10.62 -4.98 1.61
N PHE A 234 11.04 -4.34 2.69
CA PHE A 234 11.87 -3.14 2.64
C PHE A 234 13.12 -3.32 3.50
N ASN A 235 14.30 -3.09 2.90
CA ASN A 235 15.60 -3.27 3.58
C ASN A 235 15.72 -4.63 4.29
N ASN A 236 15.31 -5.70 3.60
CA ASN A 236 15.39 -7.07 4.10
C ASN A 236 14.54 -7.35 5.35
N THR A 237 13.51 -6.53 5.61
CA THR A 237 12.51 -6.74 6.64
C THR A 237 11.15 -6.90 5.98
N LEU A 238 10.35 -7.88 6.42
CA LEU A 238 8.97 -8.03 5.97
C LEU A 238 8.10 -7.04 6.75
N LEU A 239 7.36 -6.18 6.04
CA LEU A 239 6.41 -5.23 6.58
C LEU A 239 5.00 -5.73 6.30
N LEU A 240 4.11 -5.60 7.29
CA LEU A 240 2.79 -6.20 7.29
C LEU A 240 1.75 -5.18 7.76
N GLY A 241 0.70 -4.98 6.96
CA GLY A 241 -0.42 -4.09 7.26
C GLY A 241 -1.73 -4.86 7.42
N ARG A 242 -2.64 -4.31 8.23
CA ARG A 242 -3.98 -4.86 8.44
C ARG A 242 -5.00 -4.10 7.60
N SER A 243 -5.87 -4.83 6.91
CA SER A 243 -6.93 -4.24 6.07
C SER A 243 -8.29 -4.34 6.73
N VAL A 244 -8.37 -3.90 8.00
CA VAL A 244 -9.60 -3.87 8.80
C VAL A 244 -9.82 -2.47 9.38
N PRO A 245 -11.06 -1.96 9.42
CA PRO A 245 -11.36 -0.70 10.11
C PRO A 245 -10.93 -0.76 11.57
N ASN A 246 -9.95 0.07 11.95
CA ASN A 246 -9.48 0.17 13.32
C ASN A 246 -8.88 1.55 13.57
N ASP A 247 -9.66 2.43 14.21
CA ASP A 247 -9.26 3.79 14.56
C ASP A 247 -8.75 3.84 16.01
N ASP A 248 -7.51 3.38 16.23
CA ASP A 248 -6.90 3.27 17.57
C ASP A 248 -5.40 3.58 17.53
N PHE A 249 -4.92 4.46 18.42
CA PHE A 249 -3.50 4.81 18.54
C PHE A 249 -2.65 3.73 19.21
N ASN A 250 -3.25 2.84 19.99
CA ASN A 250 -2.52 1.84 20.77
C ASN A 250 -2.20 0.57 19.96
N THR A 251 -3.01 0.25 18.96
CA THR A 251 -2.75 -0.88 18.06
C THR A 251 -1.47 -0.61 17.23
N PRO A 252 -0.52 -1.56 17.14
CA PRO A 252 0.63 -1.42 16.25
C PRO A 252 0.20 -1.20 14.78
N PHE A 253 0.79 -0.21 14.13
CA PHE A 253 0.36 0.25 12.81
C PHE A 253 0.84 -0.66 11.67
N ILE A 254 2.15 -0.71 11.44
CA ILE A 254 2.79 -1.67 10.53
C ILE A 254 3.59 -2.63 11.40
N LEU A 255 3.28 -3.92 11.34
CA LEU A 255 4.11 -4.94 11.98
C LEU A 255 5.29 -5.28 11.09
N THR A 256 6.40 -5.65 11.71
CA THR A 256 7.61 -6.06 11.00
C THR A 256 8.09 -7.41 11.50
N LEU A 257 8.51 -8.26 10.57
CA LEU A 257 9.21 -9.51 10.84
C LEU A 257 10.61 -9.40 10.23
N ASP A 258 11.64 -9.40 11.08
CA ASP A 258 13.03 -9.32 10.62
C ASP A 258 13.60 -10.70 10.26
N SER A 259 14.88 -10.75 9.90
CA SER A 259 15.54 -12.00 9.50
C SER A 259 15.78 -12.98 10.65
N ASN A 260 15.68 -12.53 11.90
CA ASN A 260 15.81 -13.35 13.10
C ASN A 260 14.44 -13.86 13.59
N GLU A 261 13.39 -13.64 12.81
CA GLU A 261 11.99 -13.89 13.17
C GLU A 261 11.49 -13.06 14.37
N GLU A 262 12.11 -11.90 14.61
CA GLU A 262 11.66 -11.00 15.67
C GLU A 262 10.57 -10.06 15.16
N TRP A 263 9.49 -9.98 15.94
CA TRP A 263 8.35 -9.12 15.66
C TRP A 263 8.54 -7.74 16.29
N ASN A 264 8.39 -6.70 15.46
CA ASN A 264 8.44 -5.30 15.88
C ASN A 264 7.34 -4.50 15.16
N SER A 265 7.36 -3.17 15.26
CA SER A 265 6.45 -2.32 14.51
C SER A 265 7.10 -1.00 14.06
N LEU A 266 6.59 -0.44 12.97
CA LEU A 266 6.92 0.91 12.52
C LEU A 266 5.88 1.92 13.02
N PRO A 267 6.30 3.16 13.33
CA PRO A 267 5.39 4.22 13.73
C PRO A 267 4.50 4.67 12.56
N ARG A 268 3.35 5.24 12.91
CA ARG A 268 2.34 5.76 11.98
C ARG A 268 2.54 7.24 11.64
N PRO A 269 1.86 7.77 10.60
CA PRO A 269 1.78 9.20 10.38
C PRO A 269 1.17 9.94 11.60
N THR A 270 1.76 11.06 11.99
CA THR A 270 1.34 11.83 13.17
C THR A 270 -0.13 12.26 13.06
N GLY A 271 -0.91 11.95 14.10
CA GLY A 271 -2.32 12.34 14.20
C GLY A 271 -3.30 11.48 13.37
N ILE A 272 -2.82 10.44 12.68
CA ILE A 272 -3.66 9.52 11.92
C ILE A 272 -4.01 8.29 12.76
N MET A 273 -5.29 8.12 13.09
CA MET A 273 -5.79 6.96 13.85
C MET A 273 -6.04 5.73 12.98
N ASP A 274 -6.31 5.95 11.69
CA ASP A 274 -6.69 4.91 10.73
C ASP A 274 -5.57 3.89 10.54
N ASN A 275 -5.75 2.68 11.10
CA ASN A 275 -4.85 1.55 10.92
C ASN A 275 -5.23 0.66 9.73
N ASN A 276 -6.27 1.01 8.97
CA ASN A 276 -6.76 0.21 7.86
C ASN A 276 -5.90 0.45 6.62
N ILE A 277 -4.75 -0.22 6.58
CA ILE A 277 -3.83 -0.20 5.44
C ILE A 277 -4.39 -1.13 4.36
N ARG A 278 -4.94 -0.54 3.30
CA ARG A 278 -5.59 -1.26 2.20
C ARG A 278 -4.63 -1.60 1.06
N ALA A 279 -3.56 -0.84 0.91
CA ALA A 279 -2.50 -1.12 -0.06
C ALA A 279 -1.13 -0.74 0.52
N MET A 280 -0.11 -1.53 0.18
CA MET A 280 1.27 -1.30 0.61
C MET A 280 2.23 -1.73 -0.50
N SER A 281 3.32 -1.00 -0.67
CA SER A 281 4.43 -1.38 -1.54
C SER A 281 5.71 -0.68 -1.08
N SER A 282 6.86 -1.07 -1.62
CA SER A 282 8.11 -0.34 -1.42
C SER A 282 9.00 -0.41 -2.65
N ASP A 283 9.81 0.62 -2.82
CA ASP A 283 10.98 0.57 -3.69
C ASP A 283 12.27 0.51 -2.85
N VAL A 284 13.43 0.72 -3.48
CA VAL A 284 14.73 0.69 -2.80
C VAL A 284 14.91 1.83 -1.77
N ASN A 285 14.11 2.89 -1.87
CA ASN A 285 14.26 4.11 -1.08
C ASN A 285 13.08 4.35 -0.11
N ASN A 286 11.87 3.94 -0.48
CA ASN A 286 10.64 4.37 0.14
C ASN A 286 9.66 3.22 0.39
N ILE A 287 8.88 3.35 1.46
CA ILE A 287 7.67 2.56 1.71
C ILE A 287 6.46 3.45 1.36
N TYR A 288 5.49 2.88 0.65
CA TYR A 288 4.24 3.53 0.25
C TYR A 288 3.06 2.80 0.88
N ILE A 289 2.08 3.57 1.38
CA ILE A 289 0.85 3.03 1.95
C ILE A 289 -0.37 3.80 1.46
N GLY A 290 -1.47 3.08 1.29
CA GLY A 290 -2.81 3.62 1.07
C GLY A 290 -3.72 3.20 2.21
N LEU A 291 -4.25 4.17 2.94
CA LEU A 291 -5.21 3.97 4.01
C LEU A 291 -6.64 4.07 3.47
N GLN A 292 -7.59 3.41 4.14
CA GLN A 292 -9.00 3.47 3.74
C GLN A 292 -9.57 4.89 3.80
N LYS A 293 -9.30 5.61 4.89
CA LYS A 293 -9.83 6.96 5.17
C LYS A 293 -8.70 7.98 5.35
N GLY A 294 -7.55 7.54 5.84
CA GLY A 294 -6.42 8.41 6.19
C GLY A 294 -5.68 9.00 5.00
N GLY A 295 -5.88 8.48 3.78
CA GLY A 295 -5.19 8.93 2.56
C GLY A 295 -3.95 8.10 2.24
N PHE A 296 -3.07 8.67 1.41
CA PHE A 296 -1.87 8.04 0.88
C PHE A 296 -0.61 8.70 1.39
N TYR A 297 0.35 7.88 1.78
CA TYR A 297 1.61 8.34 2.37
C TYR A 297 2.80 7.57 1.82
N TYR A 298 3.97 8.20 1.91
CA TYR A 298 5.23 7.49 1.82
C TYR A 298 6.17 7.85 2.97
N THR A 299 7.13 6.98 3.25
CA THR A 299 8.22 7.21 4.18
C THR A 299 9.56 6.73 3.60
N PRO A 300 10.61 7.58 3.59
CA PRO A 300 11.96 7.19 3.17
C PRO A 300 12.79 6.60 4.33
N ASN A 301 12.26 6.61 5.55
CA ASN A 301 13.04 6.40 6.77
C ASN A 301 12.31 5.51 7.79
N LYS A 302 11.75 4.39 7.31
CA LYS A 302 11.13 3.35 8.14
C LYS A 302 10.07 3.93 9.11
N GLY A 303 9.28 4.89 8.64
CA GLY A 303 8.16 5.47 9.37
C GLY A 303 8.52 6.62 10.31
N THR A 304 9.80 6.94 10.54
CA THR A 304 10.16 8.08 11.42
C THR A 304 9.54 9.39 10.92
N ASN A 305 9.48 9.59 9.60
CA ASN A 305 8.72 10.66 8.96
C ASN A 305 7.81 10.10 7.87
N TRP A 306 6.57 10.60 7.83
CA TRP A 306 5.59 10.28 6.80
C TRP A 306 5.18 11.55 6.06
N TYR A 307 5.07 11.44 4.73
CA TYR A 307 4.68 12.52 3.84
C TYR A 307 3.37 12.17 3.17
N ASN A 308 2.38 13.07 3.26
CA ASN A 308 1.10 12.88 2.59
C ASN A 308 1.26 13.15 1.10
N ILE A 309 0.85 12.19 0.28
CA ILE A 309 0.88 12.22 -1.18
C ILE A 309 -0.51 12.03 -1.78
N SER A 310 -1.59 12.33 -1.05
CA SER A 310 -2.97 12.06 -1.50
C SER A 310 -3.49 13.02 -2.57
N LYS A 311 -2.77 14.12 -2.85
CA LYS A 311 -3.26 15.19 -3.72
C LYS A 311 -3.48 14.68 -5.14
N GLY A 312 -4.65 14.95 -5.72
CA GLY A 312 -5.02 14.49 -7.06
C GLY A 312 -5.76 13.14 -7.09
N LEU A 313 -5.72 12.37 -5.99
CA LEU A 313 -6.60 11.21 -5.83
C LEU A 313 -8.02 11.66 -5.45
N PRO A 314 -9.05 10.86 -5.81
CA PRO A 314 -10.39 11.10 -5.32
C PRO A 314 -10.45 11.02 -3.80
N ASN A 315 -11.36 11.78 -3.18
CA ASN A 315 -11.61 11.66 -1.75
C ASN A 315 -12.11 10.23 -1.45
N MET A 316 -11.35 9.50 -0.63
CA MET A 316 -11.66 8.11 -0.21
C MET A 316 -12.78 8.04 0.85
N GLY A 317 -13.47 9.17 1.08
CA GLY A 317 -14.67 9.25 1.90
C GLY A 317 -15.81 8.38 1.38
N ASN A 318 -16.82 8.22 2.23
CA ASN A 318 -17.96 7.35 1.96
C ASN A 318 -18.73 7.81 0.70
N ILE A 319 -18.94 6.89 -0.24
CA ILE A 319 -19.86 7.04 -1.37
C ILE A 319 -21.08 6.14 -1.05
N GLY A 320 -22.07 6.71 -0.37
CA GLY A 320 -23.27 5.97 0.05
C GLY A 320 -23.01 5.01 1.23
N THR A 321 -22.97 3.70 0.94
CA THR A 321 -22.69 2.63 1.92
C THR A 321 -21.29 2.01 1.76
N LEU A 322 -20.50 2.45 0.77
CA LEU A 322 -19.21 1.85 0.40
C LEU A 322 -18.13 2.93 0.21
N TYR A 323 -16.88 2.54 0.39
CA TYR A 323 -15.73 3.45 0.28
C TYR A 323 -14.97 3.22 -1.02
N LEU A 324 -14.52 4.30 -1.67
CA LEU A 324 -13.43 4.20 -2.63
C LEU A 324 -12.20 3.64 -1.91
N THR A 325 -11.59 2.65 -2.51
CA THR A 325 -10.65 1.78 -1.81
C THR A 325 -9.35 1.65 -2.59
N PRO A 326 -8.18 2.00 -2.01
CA PRO A 326 -6.91 1.56 -2.56
C PRO A 326 -6.87 0.04 -2.58
N THR A 327 -6.59 -0.59 -3.72
CA THR A 327 -6.44 -2.06 -3.74
C THR A 327 -4.97 -2.46 -3.77
N GLN A 328 -4.18 -1.87 -4.66
CA GLN A 328 -2.77 -2.22 -4.83
C GLN A 328 -1.93 -0.99 -5.18
N ILE A 329 -0.67 -1.00 -4.71
CA ILE A 329 0.35 -0.01 -5.08
C ILE A 329 1.45 -0.75 -5.83
N PHE A 330 1.83 -0.22 -6.99
CA PHE A 330 2.99 -0.68 -7.76
C PHE A 330 3.95 0.46 -7.96
N THR A 331 5.23 0.15 -8.06
CA THR A 331 6.24 1.15 -8.39
C THR A 331 7.17 0.60 -9.45
N ASN A 332 7.51 1.43 -10.42
CA ASN A 332 8.63 1.15 -11.33
C ASN A 332 9.71 2.21 -11.10
N LYS A 333 10.64 2.36 -12.03
CA LYS A 333 11.72 3.34 -11.91
C LYS A 333 11.20 4.77 -11.81
N ASP A 334 10.18 5.12 -12.58
CA ASP A 334 9.78 6.50 -12.83
C ASP A 334 8.44 6.88 -12.17
N TYR A 335 7.59 5.90 -11.88
CA TYR A 335 6.21 6.13 -11.42
C TYR A 335 5.85 5.29 -10.20
N VAL A 336 4.91 5.83 -9.42
CA VAL A 336 4.09 5.06 -8.48
C VAL A 336 2.68 4.99 -9.04
N TYR A 337 2.11 3.79 -9.04
CA TYR A 337 0.77 3.49 -9.49
C TYR A 337 -0.10 3.05 -8.30
N VAL A 338 -1.37 3.43 -8.34
CA VAL A 338 -2.38 2.92 -7.40
C VAL A 338 -3.68 2.67 -8.13
N SER A 339 -4.30 1.55 -7.79
CA SER A 339 -5.65 1.23 -8.24
C SER A 339 -6.66 1.61 -7.17
N ILE A 340 -7.67 2.36 -7.59
CA ILE A 340 -8.79 2.78 -6.75
C ILE A 340 -10.01 1.99 -7.20
N TYR A 341 -10.53 1.19 -6.30
CA TYR A 341 -11.72 0.37 -6.50
C TYR A 341 -12.98 1.09 -6.02
N GLU A 342 -14.01 1.04 -6.84
CA GLU A 342 -15.38 1.37 -6.49
C GLU A 342 -16.27 0.20 -6.91
N PRO A 343 -17.03 -0.44 -6.01
CA PRO A 343 -17.88 -1.59 -6.36
C PRO A 343 -19.03 -1.23 -7.30
N GLN A 344 -19.62 -0.05 -7.15
CA GLN A 344 -20.80 0.35 -7.95
C GLN A 344 -20.42 0.99 -9.28
N GLY A 345 -19.24 1.62 -9.35
CA GLY A 345 -18.74 2.34 -10.52
C GLY A 345 -19.50 3.60 -10.92
N ASP A 346 -20.47 4.02 -10.10
CA ASP A 346 -21.31 5.18 -10.37
C ASP A 346 -20.53 6.49 -10.34
N SER A 347 -19.51 6.60 -9.47
CA SER A 347 -18.77 7.86 -9.31
C SER A 347 -17.80 8.15 -10.45
N LYS A 348 -17.50 7.15 -11.31
CA LYS A 348 -16.47 7.22 -12.36
C LYS A 348 -15.06 7.55 -11.82
N LYS A 349 -14.81 7.31 -10.52
CA LYS A 349 -13.52 7.54 -9.86
C LYS A 349 -12.70 6.26 -9.70
N SER A 350 -13.28 5.10 -9.99
CA SER A 350 -12.48 3.87 -10.04
C SER A 350 -11.57 3.87 -11.26
N GLY A 351 -10.36 3.34 -11.07
CA GLY A 351 -9.35 3.40 -12.11
C GLY A 351 -7.94 3.22 -11.58
N LEU A 352 -7.01 3.25 -12.52
CA LEU A 352 -5.59 3.29 -12.28
C LEU A 352 -5.11 4.73 -12.31
N TYR A 353 -4.49 5.15 -11.22
CA TYR A 353 -3.83 6.43 -11.07
C TYR A 353 -2.31 6.24 -11.02
N ARG A 354 -1.56 7.24 -11.47
CA ARG A 354 -0.11 7.31 -11.26
C ARG A 354 0.38 8.72 -10.99
N PHE A 355 1.54 8.86 -10.38
CA PHE A 355 2.31 10.11 -10.37
C PHE A 355 3.80 9.82 -10.59
N ASP A 356 4.54 10.84 -11.04
CA ASP A 356 5.97 10.75 -11.35
C ASP A 356 6.81 10.84 -10.06
N LYS A 357 7.73 9.91 -9.85
CA LYS A 357 8.58 9.85 -8.65
C LYS A 357 9.48 11.06 -8.51
N SER A 358 9.80 11.79 -9.59
CA SER A 358 10.54 13.06 -9.54
C SER A 358 9.80 14.15 -8.76
N GLU A 359 8.48 13.99 -8.57
CA GLU A 359 7.66 14.90 -7.76
C GLU A 359 7.86 14.67 -6.26
N LEU A 360 8.34 13.47 -5.85
CA LEU A 360 8.69 13.21 -4.47
C LEU A 360 9.85 14.10 -4.03
N PRO A 361 9.79 14.68 -2.82
CA PRO A 361 10.96 15.30 -2.21
C PRO A 361 12.09 14.27 -2.15
N GLY A 362 13.17 14.51 -2.91
CA GLY A 362 14.33 13.62 -2.95
C GLY A 362 14.89 13.35 -1.55
N SER A 363 15.55 12.19 -1.38
CA SER A 363 16.13 11.69 -0.11
C SER A 363 17.30 12.51 0.46
N THR A 364 17.48 13.75 -0.01
CA THR A 364 18.59 14.64 0.30
C THR A 364 18.11 16.04 0.67
N ALA A 365 17.47 16.19 1.84
CA ALA A 365 17.72 17.26 2.83
C ALA A 365 16.55 17.35 3.84
N ILE A 366 16.82 17.03 5.09
CA ILE A 366 16.08 17.54 6.26
C ILE A 366 16.58 19.00 6.44
N GLU A 367 15.82 20.04 6.79
CA GLU A 367 14.72 20.19 7.75
C GLU A 367 13.83 21.38 7.34
N LYS A 368 12.50 21.20 7.40
CA LYS A 368 11.49 22.24 7.22
C LYS A 368 11.44 23.11 8.49
N THR A 369 11.81 24.38 8.42
CA THR A 369 11.39 25.36 9.44
C THR A 369 10.08 26.01 9.02
N THR A 370 9.03 25.79 9.82
CA THR A 370 7.75 26.54 9.88
C THR A 370 7.28 27.17 8.56
N ALA A 371 6.96 26.32 7.58
CA ALA A 371 6.07 26.73 6.51
C ALA A 371 4.64 26.78 7.04
N THR A 372 4.10 27.99 7.18
CA THR A 372 2.66 28.20 7.00
C THR A 372 2.25 27.74 5.58
N GLU A 373 0.99 27.44 5.33
CA GLU A 373 0.44 26.87 4.07
C GLU A 373 0.91 27.55 2.75
N ASP A 374 1.49 28.76 2.83
CA ASP A 374 1.88 29.61 1.70
C ASP A 374 3.33 29.46 1.18
N ILE A 375 4.23 28.70 1.81
CA ILE A 375 5.66 28.67 1.44
C ILE A 375 6.27 27.27 1.52
N SER A 376 7.08 26.86 0.54
CA SER A 376 7.93 25.65 0.67
C SER A 376 9.38 25.95 0.29
N ILE A 377 10.32 25.25 0.94
CA ILE A 377 11.75 25.22 0.58
C ILE A 377 12.17 23.75 0.49
N ARG A 378 12.84 23.37 -0.60
CA ARG A 378 13.44 22.04 -0.78
C ARG A 378 14.76 22.13 -1.53
N ILE A 379 15.59 21.11 -1.40
CA ILE A 379 16.82 20.97 -2.20
C ILE A 379 16.74 19.66 -2.97
N SER A 380 17.10 19.71 -4.24
CA SER A 380 17.26 18.53 -5.08
C SER A 380 18.54 18.71 -5.89
N GLU A 381 19.46 17.77 -5.73
CA GLU A 381 20.80 17.79 -6.33
C GLU A 381 21.56 19.10 -6.05
N ASN A 382 21.69 19.95 -7.08
CA ASN A 382 22.40 21.20 -7.08
C ASN A 382 21.46 22.41 -7.06
N THR A 383 20.17 22.22 -6.79
CA THR A 383 19.20 23.31 -6.86
C THR A 383 18.38 23.40 -5.58
N LEU A 384 18.33 24.61 -5.02
CA LEU A 384 17.42 25.00 -3.96
C LEU A 384 16.14 25.56 -4.61
N TYR A 385 15.00 25.00 -4.24
CA TYR A 385 13.69 25.42 -4.70
C TYR A 385 12.94 26.11 -3.57
N VAL A 386 12.30 27.24 -3.87
CA VAL A 386 11.41 27.98 -3.00
C VAL A 386 10.11 28.25 -3.75
N SER A 387 8.98 27.86 -3.18
CA SER A 387 7.65 28.21 -3.74
C SER A 387 6.88 29.11 -2.78
N SER A 388 6.18 30.11 -3.32
CA SER A 388 5.20 30.92 -2.61
C SER A 388 4.26 31.65 -3.58
N ASN A 389 3.10 32.09 -3.08
CA ASN A 389 2.18 32.99 -3.76
C ASN A 389 2.60 34.48 -3.70
N LYS A 390 3.77 34.80 -3.14
CA LYS A 390 4.29 36.16 -2.97
C LYS A 390 5.73 36.28 -3.47
N ASN A 391 6.23 37.52 -3.55
CA ASN A 391 7.62 37.80 -3.88
C ASN A 391 8.58 37.18 -2.86
N LEU A 392 9.64 36.55 -3.38
CA LEU A 392 10.62 35.78 -2.63
C LEU A 392 12.02 36.39 -2.76
N ALA A 393 12.74 36.46 -1.65
CA ALA A 393 14.18 36.70 -1.62
C ALA A 393 14.83 35.77 -0.59
N ILE A 394 15.98 35.19 -0.92
CA ILE A 394 16.71 34.28 -0.03
C ILE A 394 18.15 34.75 0.15
N SER A 395 18.61 34.69 1.40
CA SER A 395 20.03 34.80 1.78
C SER A 395 20.45 33.45 2.36
N VAL A 396 21.57 32.90 1.91
CA VAL A 396 22.14 31.65 2.40
C VAL A 396 23.45 31.97 3.10
N PHE A 397 23.72 31.35 4.25
CA PHE A 397 24.94 31.56 5.01
C PHE A 397 25.60 30.21 5.29
N ASN A 398 26.94 30.16 5.30
CA ASN A 398 27.66 29.03 5.87
C ASN A 398 27.58 29.08 7.42
N ILE A 399 28.23 28.12 8.10
CA ILE A 399 28.16 28.03 9.57
C ILE A 399 28.93 29.13 10.31
N ASP A 400 29.90 29.78 9.66
CA ASP A 400 30.64 30.92 10.23
C ASP A 400 29.89 32.26 10.05
N GLY A 401 28.73 32.24 9.37
CA GLY A 401 27.87 33.41 9.17
C GLY A 401 28.18 34.22 7.91
N THR A 402 29.13 33.79 7.08
CA THR A 402 29.40 34.38 5.76
C THR A 402 28.24 34.11 4.80
N GLU A 403 27.72 35.17 4.17
CA GLU A 403 26.67 35.06 3.16
C GLU A 403 27.22 34.48 1.85
N MET A 404 26.55 33.46 1.34
CA MET A 404 26.84 32.80 0.08
C MET A 404 26.15 33.53 -1.07
N ASN A 405 26.83 33.65 -2.20
CA ASN A 405 26.27 34.28 -3.40
C ASN A 405 25.26 33.34 -4.08
N ILE A 406 24.03 33.33 -3.57
CA ILE A 406 22.92 32.51 -4.02
C ILE A 406 21.79 33.43 -4.46
N THR A 407 21.41 33.33 -5.74
CA THR A 407 20.31 34.14 -6.30
C THR A 407 19.12 33.27 -6.63
N LEU A 408 17.92 33.75 -6.27
CA LEU A 408 16.67 33.10 -6.61
C LEU A 408 16.14 33.64 -7.96
N VAL A 409 15.95 32.75 -8.93
CA VAL A 409 15.31 33.02 -10.22
C VAL A 409 14.09 32.12 -10.33
N ASN A 410 12.89 32.71 -10.41
CA ASN A 410 11.62 31.97 -10.49
C ASN A 410 11.47 30.85 -9.44
N GLY A 411 11.85 31.14 -8.19
CA GLY A 411 11.77 30.16 -7.10
C GLY A 411 12.84 29.08 -7.14
N LYS A 412 13.92 29.25 -7.91
CA LYS A 412 15.04 28.30 -7.97
C LYS A 412 16.37 29.02 -7.76
N ALA A 413 17.30 28.40 -7.06
CA ALA A 413 18.65 28.89 -6.91
C ALA A 413 19.65 27.76 -7.14
N ASP A 414 20.65 28.00 -7.99
CA ASP A 414 21.75 27.06 -8.18
C ASP A 414 22.67 27.11 -6.95
N ILE A 415 22.90 25.94 -6.35
CA ILE A 415 23.78 25.72 -5.21
C ILE A 415 24.91 24.75 -5.54
N SER A 416 25.17 24.49 -6.83
CA SER A 416 26.25 23.62 -7.31
C SER A 416 27.63 24.04 -6.80
N THR A 417 27.83 25.35 -6.60
CA THR A 417 29.09 25.96 -6.13
C THR A 417 29.29 25.83 -4.62
N LEU A 418 28.25 25.46 -3.86
CA LEU A 418 28.37 25.23 -2.43
C LEU A 418 29.17 23.96 -2.16
N LYS A 419 30.18 24.06 -1.29
CA LYS A 419 30.92 22.91 -0.79
C LYS A 419 30.00 22.03 0.06
N ARG A 420 30.39 20.77 0.25
CA ARG A 420 29.72 19.87 1.21
C ARG A 420 29.77 20.49 2.60
N GLY A 421 28.63 20.53 3.30
CA GLY A 421 28.54 21.18 4.60
C GLY A 421 27.14 21.58 5.03
N ILE A 422 27.04 22.22 6.19
CA ILE A 422 25.80 22.76 6.75
C ILE A 422 25.71 24.25 6.44
N TYR A 423 24.54 24.67 5.96
CA TYR A 423 24.22 26.05 5.65
C TYR A 423 22.97 26.48 6.41
N THR A 424 22.88 27.75 6.75
CA THR A 424 21.65 28.39 7.24
C THR A 424 21.07 29.28 6.15
N TYR A 425 19.80 29.64 6.25
CA TYR A 425 19.19 30.59 5.33
C TYR A 425 18.22 31.52 6.03
N LYS A 426 18.01 32.68 5.41
CA LYS A 426 16.95 33.64 5.72
C LYS A 426 16.12 33.83 4.46
N LEU A 427 14.84 33.49 4.51
CA LEU A 427 13.90 33.70 3.42
C LEU A 427 12.94 34.84 3.75
N LEU A 428 12.86 35.83 2.87
CA LEU A 428 11.87 36.90 2.88
C LEU A 428 10.74 36.53 1.92
N CYS A 429 9.51 36.55 2.41
CA CYS A 429 8.31 36.27 1.63
C CYS A 429 7.23 37.31 1.94
N GLY A 430 7.04 38.27 1.05
CA GLY A 430 6.30 39.49 1.38
C GLY A 430 6.86 40.16 2.65
N ASN A 431 6.02 40.40 3.66
CA ASN A 431 6.42 41.02 4.93
C ASN A 431 6.88 40.02 6.01
N ARG A 432 7.00 38.73 5.68
CA ARG A 432 7.39 37.69 6.64
C ARG A 432 8.83 37.23 6.40
N THR A 433 9.54 36.91 7.48
CA THR A 433 10.89 36.35 7.46
C THR A 433 10.87 34.93 8.04
N PHE A 434 11.49 33.99 7.33
CA PHE A 434 11.69 32.61 7.73
C PHE A 434 13.18 32.32 7.84
N ARG A 435 13.57 31.42 8.73
CA ARG A 435 14.98 31.04 8.94
C ARG A 435 15.08 29.54 9.14
N GLY A 436 16.05 28.91 8.51
CA GLY A 436 16.29 27.47 8.64
C GLY A 436 17.70 27.06 8.26
N LYS A 437 17.91 25.76 8.10
CA LYS A 437 19.20 25.15 7.75
C LYS A 437 19.03 24.03 6.74
N PHE A 438 20.08 23.76 5.97
CA PHE A 438 20.15 22.63 5.06
C PHE A 438 21.57 22.03 5.02
N VAL A 439 21.67 20.82 4.48
CA VAL A 439 22.94 20.11 4.30
C VAL A 439 23.21 19.91 2.80
N ARG A 440 24.40 20.33 2.35
CA ARG A 440 24.95 19.99 1.04
C ARG A 440 25.76 18.70 1.18
N LYS A 441 25.26 17.59 0.59
CA LYS A 441 25.89 16.26 0.65
C LYS A 441 27.02 16.08 -0.34
#